data_AF-A0A498GTG9-F1
#
_entry.id   AF-A0A498GTG9-F1
#
_cell.length_a   1.000
_cell.length_b   1.000
_cell.length_c   1.000
_cell.angle_alpha   90.00
_cell.angle_beta   90.00
_cell.angle_gamma   90.00
#
_symmetry.space_group_name_H-M   'P 1'
#
loop_
_entity.id
_entity.type
_entity.pdbx_description
1 polymer ?
#
loop_
_entity_poly.entity_id
_entity_poly.type
_entity_poly.pdbx_seq_one_letter_code
_entity_poly.pdbx_strand_id
1 'polypeptide(L)'
;MAMVKMTPDILSCSDDKGNMEIQINLPGVKKENIELKMVEEGFFIRAKREETGVEYAGTYAFCCPVVPQKAVARYCEGKLVVIVPYMESSETVNVEIQ
;
A
#
# COMPACT_ATOMS: atom_id res chain seq x y z
N MET A 1 -11.42 1.97 -25.40
CA MET A 1 -11.31 3.29 -24.73
C MET A 1 -9.83 3.55 -24.43
N ALA A 2 -9.36 4.79 -24.52
CA ALA A 2 -8.00 5.14 -24.12
C ALA A 2 -7.86 4.99 -22.60
N MET A 3 -6.74 4.40 -22.14
CA MET A 3 -6.51 4.15 -20.71
C MET A 3 -5.87 5.39 -20.07
N VAL A 4 -6.51 5.95 -19.05
CA VAL A 4 -5.98 7.10 -18.30
C VAL A 4 -5.21 6.58 -17.09
N LYS A 5 -3.96 6.99 -16.95
CA LYS A 5 -3.13 6.64 -15.79
C LYS A 5 -3.33 7.64 -14.66
N MET A 6 -3.53 7.13 -13.45
CA MET A 6 -3.71 7.93 -12.24
C MET A 6 -2.83 7.39 -11.12
N THR A 7 -2.38 8.28 -10.23
CA THR A 7 -1.79 7.85 -8.96
C THR A 7 -2.91 7.43 -8.01
N PRO A 8 -2.83 6.25 -7.36
CA PRO A 8 -3.75 5.91 -6.29
C PRO A 8 -3.55 6.83 -5.08
N ASP A 9 -4.61 7.01 -4.30
CA ASP A 9 -4.56 7.65 -3.00
C ASP A 9 -4.06 6.63 -1.95
N ILE A 10 -3.03 7.01 -1.20
CA ILE A 10 -2.27 6.11 -0.32
C ILE A 10 -2.06 6.77 1.04
N LEU A 11 -2.33 5.99 2.08
CA LEU A 11 -1.94 6.27 3.46
C LEU A 11 -0.98 5.17 3.93
N SER A 12 0.16 5.56 4.49
CA SER A 12 1.07 4.65 5.20
C SER A 12 1.23 5.10 6.64
N CYS A 13 1.05 4.20 7.60
CA CYS A 13 1.17 4.50 9.02
C CYS A 13 1.87 3.34 9.73
N SER A 14 2.82 3.65 10.60
CA SER A 14 3.47 2.66 11.47
C SER A 14 2.60 2.39 12.69
N ASP A 15 2.56 1.14 13.14
CA ASP A 15 1.95 0.76 14.43
C ASP A 15 2.99 0.62 15.55
N ASP A 16 2.53 0.50 16.79
CA ASP A 16 3.38 0.32 17.98
C ASP A 16 4.02 -1.08 18.06
N LYS A 17 3.73 -1.97 17.11
CA LYS A 17 4.22 -3.36 17.06
C LYS A 17 5.33 -3.55 16.04
N GLY A 18 5.82 -2.47 15.43
CA GLY A 18 6.86 -2.53 14.41
C GLY A 18 6.36 -2.98 13.05
N ASN A 19 5.09 -2.75 12.73
CA ASN A 19 4.53 -2.94 11.39
C ASN A 19 4.24 -1.61 10.74
N MET A 20 4.26 -1.62 9.41
CA MET A 20 3.70 -0.60 8.57
C MET A 20 2.38 -1.08 7.98
N GLU A 21 1.33 -0.31 8.19
CA GLU A 21 0.06 -0.45 7.49
C GLU A 21 0.04 0.48 6.28
N ILE A 22 -0.29 -0.06 5.12
CA ILE A 22 -0.46 0.68 3.86
C ILE A 22 -1.91 0.50 3.41
N GLN A 23 -2.63 1.60 3.29
CA GLN A 23 -3.98 1.64 2.76
C GLN A 23 -3.96 2.29 1.37
N ILE A 24 -4.54 1.62 0.39
CA ILE A 24 -4.58 2.07 -1.01
C ILE A 24 -6.03 2.09 -1.48
N ASN A 25 -6.51 3.27 -1.88
CA ASN A 25 -7.86 3.46 -2.38
C ASN A 25 -7.91 3.20 -3.90
N LEU A 26 -8.69 2.19 -4.29
CA LEU A 26 -8.86 1.66 -5.65
C LEU A 26 -10.36 1.45 -5.96
N PRO A 27 -11.17 2.52 -5.97
CA PRO A 27 -12.62 2.41 -6.10
C PRO A 27 -13.04 1.79 -7.43
N GLY A 28 -13.89 0.76 -7.36
CA GLY A 28 -14.42 0.06 -8.55
C GLY A 28 -13.42 -0.83 -9.27
N VAL A 29 -12.22 -1.04 -8.72
CA VAL A 29 -11.29 -2.05 -9.24
C VAL A 29 -11.73 -3.43 -8.74
N LYS A 30 -11.59 -4.47 -9.57
CA LYS A 30 -11.80 -5.85 -9.13
C LYS A 30 -10.51 -6.43 -8.57
N LYS A 31 -10.59 -7.32 -7.57
CA LYS A 31 -9.40 -7.87 -6.89
C LYS A 31 -8.41 -8.51 -7.87
N GLU A 32 -8.93 -9.26 -8.83
CA GLU A 32 -8.18 -9.93 -9.89
C GLU A 32 -7.41 -8.97 -10.81
N ASN A 33 -7.79 -7.69 -10.83
CA ASN A 33 -7.16 -6.66 -11.66
C ASN A 33 -6.11 -5.85 -10.89
N ILE A 34 -5.70 -6.30 -9.70
CA ILE A 34 -4.70 -5.64 -8.85
C ILE A 34 -3.40 -6.45 -8.87
N GLU A 35 -2.33 -5.81 -9.31
CA GLU A 35 -0.96 -6.30 -9.17
C GLU A 35 -0.25 -5.42 -8.13
N LEU A 36 0.10 -6.00 -6.99
CA LEU A 36 0.93 -5.38 -5.96
C LEU A 36 2.20 -6.22 -5.80
N LYS A 37 3.38 -5.59 -5.96
CA LYS A 37 4.66 -6.24 -5.67
C LYS A 37 5.50 -5.37 -4.75
N MET A 38 6.20 -6.02 -3.84
CA MET A 38 6.96 -5.38 -2.77
C MET A 38 8.38 -5.94 -2.74
N VAL A 39 9.32 -5.04 -2.51
CA VAL A 39 10.72 -5.32 -2.15
C VAL A 39 10.97 -4.69 -0.78
N GLU A 40 12.14 -4.93 -0.21
CA GLU A 40 12.48 -4.47 1.14
C GLU A 40 12.38 -2.95 1.28
N GLU A 41 12.71 -2.21 0.22
CA GLU A 41 12.76 -0.74 0.21
C GLU A 41 11.55 -0.06 -0.44
N GLY A 42 10.52 -0.81 -0.83
CA GLY A 42 9.36 -0.21 -1.47
C GLY A 42 8.40 -1.18 -2.11
N PHE A 43 7.43 -0.63 -2.84
CA PHE A 43 6.47 -1.42 -3.61
C PHE A 43 6.06 -0.70 -4.88
N PHE A 44 5.48 -1.45 -5.81
CA PHE A 44 4.72 -0.88 -6.91
C PHE A 44 3.35 -1.52 -7.00
N ILE A 45 2.41 -0.75 -7.52
CA ILE A 45 1.04 -1.19 -7.77
C ILE A 45 0.61 -0.84 -9.18
N ARG A 46 -0.16 -1.74 -9.79
CA ARG A 46 -0.93 -1.50 -11.01
C ARG A 46 -2.32 -2.08 -10.82
N ALA A 47 -3.34 -1.28 -11.04
CA ALA A 47 -4.73 -1.66 -10.79
C ALA A 47 -5.63 -1.07 -11.88
N LYS A 48 -6.37 -1.93 -12.58
CA LYS A 48 -7.21 -1.51 -13.72
C LYS A 48 -8.69 -1.54 -13.37
N ARG A 49 -9.33 -0.38 -13.53
CA ARG A 49 -10.78 -0.23 -13.54
C ARG A 49 -11.27 -0.29 -14.99
N GLU A 50 -11.54 -1.51 -15.45
CA GLU A 50 -11.89 -1.79 -16.85
C GLU A 50 -13.12 -1.02 -17.32
N GLU A 51 -14.14 -0.90 -16.46
CA GLU A 51 -15.41 -0.22 -16.77
C GLU A 51 -15.23 1.25 -17.18
N THR A 52 -14.22 1.94 -16.66
CA THR A 52 -13.98 3.36 -16.92
C THR A 52 -12.69 3.62 -17.70
N GLY A 53 -11.89 2.59 -17.98
CA GLY A 53 -10.59 2.73 -18.61
C GLY A 53 -9.54 3.46 -17.74
N VAL A 54 -9.66 3.40 -16.41
CA VAL A 54 -8.67 4.00 -15.49
C VAL A 54 -7.66 2.95 -15.05
N GLU A 55 -6.38 3.28 -15.11
CA GLU A 55 -5.28 2.49 -14.54
C GLU A 55 -4.63 3.27 -13.40
N TYR A 56 -4.79 2.78 -12.18
CA TYR A 56 -4.03 3.25 -11.04
C TYR A 56 -2.63 2.64 -11.10
N ALA A 57 -1.59 3.46 -11.07
CA ALA A 57 -0.22 2.97 -11.08
C ALA A 57 0.70 3.87 -10.25
N GLY A 58 1.67 3.27 -9.58
CA GLY A 58 2.69 3.99 -8.83
C GLY A 58 3.78 3.08 -8.28
N THR A 59 4.93 3.68 -7.99
CA THR A 59 6.05 3.06 -7.27
C THR A 59 6.39 3.94 -6.08
N TYR A 60 6.51 3.35 -4.90
CA TYR A 60 6.66 4.05 -3.64
C TYR A 60 7.82 3.45 -2.85
N ALA A 61 8.71 4.30 -2.37
CA ALA A 61 9.83 3.91 -1.52
C ALA A 61 9.42 3.94 -0.06
N PHE A 62 9.96 3.02 0.73
CA PHE A 62 9.86 3.03 2.18
C PHE A 62 11.03 3.82 2.78
N CYS A 63 10.78 4.52 3.88
CA CYS A 63 11.86 5.15 4.65
C CYS A 63 12.73 4.12 5.39
N CYS A 64 12.13 2.99 5.79
CA CYS A 64 12.78 1.92 6.54
C CYS A 64 12.51 0.57 5.86
N PRO A 65 13.51 -0.33 5.78
CA PRO A 65 13.32 -1.65 5.18
C PRO A 65 12.27 -2.50 5.89
N VAL A 66 11.52 -3.29 5.11
CA VAL A 66 10.50 -4.21 5.59
C VAL A 66 10.86 -5.67 5.28
N VAL A 67 10.06 -6.63 5.77
CA VAL A 67 10.15 -8.05 5.39
C VAL A 67 8.98 -8.41 4.46
N PRO A 68 9.11 -8.27 3.12
CA PRO A 68 7.99 -8.43 2.19
C PRO A 68 7.32 -9.80 2.27
N GLN A 69 8.07 -10.86 2.58
CA GLN A 69 7.57 -12.24 2.66
C GLN A 69 6.59 -12.45 3.82
N LYS A 70 6.57 -11.54 4.79
CA LYS A 70 5.63 -11.55 5.93
C LYS A 70 4.44 -10.62 5.72
N ALA A 71 4.36 -9.93 4.58
CA ALA A 71 3.25 -9.03 4.29
C ALA A 71 1.94 -9.81 4.17
N VAL A 72 0.87 -9.25 4.75
CA VAL A 72 -0.50 -9.74 4.58
C VAL A 72 -1.35 -8.64 3.95
N ALA A 73 -2.24 -9.01 3.03
CA ALA A 73 -3.07 -8.06 2.32
C ALA A 73 -4.54 -8.48 2.33
N ARG A 74 -5.44 -7.51 2.53
CA ARG A 74 -6.89 -7.68 2.46
C ARG A 74 -7.48 -6.64 1.53
N TYR A 75 -8.39 -7.07 0.66
CA TYR A 75 -9.13 -6.19 -0.23
C TYR A 75 -10.62 -6.23 0.10
N CYS A 76 -11.22 -5.07 0.33
CA CYS A 76 -12.65 -4.93 0.62
C CYS A 76 -13.17 -3.63 0.02
N GLU A 77 -14.23 -3.72 -0.80
CA GLU A 77 -15.00 -2.57 -1.28
C GLU A 77 -14.15 -1.41 -1.84
N GLY A 78 -13.19 -1.71 -2.71
CA GLY A 78 -12.36 -0.65 -3.31
C GLY A 78 -11.15 -0.24 -2.46
N LYS A 79 -10.92 -0.85 -1.29
CA LYS A 79 -9.80 -0.52 -0.41
C LYS A 79 -8.88 -1.73 -0.23
N LEU A 80 -7.60 -1.55 -0.53
CA LEU A 80 -6.54 -2.53 -0.28
C LEU A 80 -5.79 -2.12 0.99
N VAL A 81 -5.74 -3.00 1.98
CA VAL A 81 -4.96 -2.82 3.21
C VAL A 81 -3.86 -3.86 3.23
N VAL A 82 -2.62 -3.41 3.41
CA VAL A 82 -1.42 -4.23 3.50
C VAL A 82 -0.77 -3.97 4.85
N ILE A 83 -0.42 -5.03 5.57
CA ILE A 83 0.34 -4.94 6.82
C ILE A 83 1.66 -5.67 6.58
N VAL A 84 2.78 -5.00 6.84
CA VAL A 84 4.11 -5.57 6.66
C VAL A 84 5.03 -5.18 7.84
N PRO A 85 5.76 -6.12 8.46
CA PRO A 85 6.69 -5.79 9.53
C PRO A 85 7.96 -5.12 9.00
N TYR A 86 8.53 -4.19 9.77
CA TYR A 86 9.88 -3.69 9.54
C TYR A 86 10.93 -4.79 9.75
N MET A 87 12.08 -4.69 9.09
CA MET A 87 13.22 -5.57 9.37
C MET A 87 13.77 -5.34 10.79
N GLU A 88 13.91 -4.06 11.16
CA GLU A 88 14.38 -3.63 12.46
C GLU A 88 13.30 -2.74 13.09
N SER A 89 12.89 -3.07 14.32
CA SER A 89 11.96 -2.23 15.08
C SER A 89 12.74 -1.21 15.91
N SER A 90 12.35 0.05 15.82
CA SER A 90 12.85 1.11 16.71
C SER A 90 11.89 1.31 17.89
N GLU A 91 12.44 1.65 19.06
CA GLU A 91 11.62 2.10 20.19
C GLU A 91 10.96 3.45 19.84
N THR A 92 9.65 3.54 20.08
CA THR A 92 8.88 4.77 19.95
C THR A 92 8.70 5.41 21.32
N VAL A 93 8.61 6.74 21.34
CA VAL A 93 8.31 7.50 22.55
C VAL A 93 7.07 8.35 22.32
N ASN A 94 6.20 8.43 23.33
CA ASN A 94 5.06 9.32 23.28
C ASN A 94 5.53 10.77 23.46
N VAL A 95 5.07 11.67 22.59
CA VAL A 95 5.30 13.11 22.69
C VAL A 95 3.99 13.77 23.15
N GLU A 96 4.05 14.53 24.24
CA GLU A 96 2.91 15.26 24.78
C GLU A 96 2.51 16.42 23.85
N ILE A 97 1.21 16.57 23.57
CA ILE A 97 0.66 17.65 22.75
C ILE A 97 0.21 18.76 23.71
N GLN A 98 0.73 19.98 23.50
CA GLN A 98 0.39 21.18 24.30
C GLN A 98 -0.87 21.86 23.80
#